data_AF-A0A973X9H3-F1
#
_entry.id   AF-A0A973X9H3-F1
#
_cell.length_a   1.000
_cell.length_b   1.000
_cell.length_c   1.000
_cell.angle_alpha   90.00
_cell.angle_beta   90.00
_cell.angle_gamma   90.00
#
_symmetry.space_group_name_H-M   'P 1'
#
loop_
_entity.id
_entity.type
_entity.pdbx_description
1 polymer ?
#
loop_
_entity_poly.entity_id
_entity_poly.type
_entity_poly.pdbx_seq_one_letter_code
_entity_poly.pdbx_strand_id
1 'polypeptide(L)'
;MSIDVPALRLFLSADLIGSTALKSETSGGNDEPEWLKTFISFYEEFPAILAENCKKHDTPNIEFWKGIGDELLWFVSLSQVSDSLNVVKAFKAALELYNRKLDDFDKKVRLKGTAWIAGFPITHKVVPLPNGGTDYIGPSIDAGFRLSRFSTRMRMVVSVDLAWMLLQCQSKMDELRLCFDASESMKGVLSGRPYPVIWIQCESPLEQLEYELCHSNRSTEWDRRLGDFCADFIRSTDGKIISPFITGANRFGTPPESFLTRLNGLKDKDPVDALTENGGSFVPEGQQASVDMVVHLKVAP
;
A
#
# COMPACT_ATOMS: atom_id res chain seq x y z
N MET A 1 -18.42 3.46 6.20
CA MET A 1 -17.68 3.18 7.46
C MET A 1 -17.53 4.49 8.22
N SER A 2 -17.83 4.53 9.52
CA SER A 2 -17.52 5.70 10.35
C SER A 2 -16.01 5.97 10.27
N ILE A 3 -15.65 7.23 10.03
CA ILE A 3 -14.27 7.72 9.85
C ILE A 3 -13.46 7.62 11.16
N ASP A 4 -14.10 7.23 12.28
CA ASP A 4 -13.55 7.31 13.63
C ASP A 4 -13.05 5.98 14.19
N VAL A 5 -13.29 4.86 13.52
CA VAL A 5 -12.85 3.54 14.00
C VAL A 5 -11.40 3.29 13.54
N PRO A 6 -10.44 3.08 14.47
CA PRO A 6 -9.09 2.72 14.10
C PRO A 6 -9.05 1.47 13.24
N ALA A 7 -8.34 1.53 12.12
CA ALA A 7 -8.21 0.42 11.20
C ALA A 7 -6.76 0.32 10.71
N LEU A 8 -6.22 -0.89 10.71
CA LEU A 8 -4.95 -1.20 10.08
C LEU A 8 -5.25 -1.89 8.75
N ARG A 9 -4.71 -1.34 7.65
CA ARG A 9 -4.90 -1.89 6.31
C ARG A 9 -3.57 -2.34 5.73
N LEU A 10 -3.57 -3.50 5.10
CA LEU A 10 -2.48 -4.02 4.29
C LEU A 10 -2.75 -3.68 2.83
N PHE A 11 -1.77 -3.11 2.16
CA PHE A 11 -1.77 -2.75 0.75
C PHE A 11 -0.84 -3.67 -0.02
N LEU A 12 -1.24 -4.01 -1.23
CA LEU A 12 -0.51 -4.88 -2.15
C LEU A 12 -0.37 -4.17 -3.49
N SER A 13 0.82 -4.20 -4.08
CA SER A 13 1.15 -3.66 -5.39
C SER A 13 1.80 -4.74 -6.23
N ALA A 14 1.26 -4.98 -7.43
CA ALA A 14 1.84 -5.84 -8.45
C ALA A 14 2.15 -4.99 -9.69
N ASP A 15 3.41 -4.98 -10.14
CA ASP A 15 3.90 -4.07 -11.19
C ASP A 15 4.70 -4.86 -12.25
N LEU A 16 4.37 -4.68 -13.54
CA LEU A 16 5.08 -5.29 -14.66
C LEU A 16 6.36 -4.53 -15.03
N ILE A 17 7.51 -5.09 -14.66
CA ILE A 17 8.83 -4.63 -15.09
C ILE A 17 9.02 -4.94 -16.59
N GLY A 18 9.60 -3.98 -17.32
CA GLY A 18 9.97 -4.14 -18.73
C GLY A 18 8.85 -3.78 -19.70
N SER A 19 7.63 -3.51 -19.20
CA SER A 19 6.48 -3.13 -20.03
C SER A 19 6.77 -1.89 -20.89
N THR A 20 7.51 -0.92 -20.33
CA THR A 20 7.83 0.35 -21.01
C THR A 20 8.80 0.16 -22.17
N ALA A 21 9.80 -0.71 -22.03
CA ALA A 21 10.73 -1.03 -23.12
C ALA A 21 9.97 -1.71 -24.28
N LEU A 22 9.08 -2.65 -23.96
CA LEU A 22 8.26 -3.35 -24.95
C LEU A 22 7.31 -2.42 -25.72
N LYS A 23 6.73 -1.42 -25.04
CA LYS A 23 5.92 -0.35 -25.68
C LYS A 23 6.71 0.42 -26.75
N SER A 24 7.99 0.70 -26.49
CA SER A 24 8.85 1.45 -27.41
C SER A 24 9.33 0.62 -28.62
N GLU A 25 9.58 -0.68 -28.45
CA GLU A 25 10.05 -1.56 -29.53
C GLU A 25 8.96 -1.90 -30.56
N THR A 26 7.68 -1.91 -30.15
CA THR A 26 6.56 -2.39 -30.99
C THR A 26 5.82 -1.27 -31.74
N SER A 27 6.29 -0.02 -31.60
CA SER A 27 5.67 1.16 -32.23
C SER A 27 6.08 1.29 -33.71
N GLY A 28 5.56 0.42 -34.58
CA GLY A 28 5.86 0.51 -36.02
C GLY A 28 5.24 -0.52 -36.97
N GLY A 29 4.44 -1.49 -36.50
CA GLY A 29 3.80 -2.51 -37.33
C GLY A 29 2.29 -2.34 -37.51
N ASN A 30 1.71 -2.98 -38.53
CA ASN A 30 0.25 -3.05 -38.76
C ASN A 30 -0.46 -4.06 -37.83
N ASP A 31 0.29 -4.86 -37.08
CA ASP A 31 -0.23 -5.86 -36.14
C ASP A 31 -0.48 -5.26 -34.75
N GLU A 32 -1.43 -5.86 -34.02
CA GLU A 32 -1.70 -5.49 -32.63
C GLU A 32 -0.45 -5.71 -31.77
N PRO A 33 0.01 -4.70 -31.01
CA PRO A 33 1.27 -4.79 -30.29
C PRO A 33 1.29 -5.91 -29.24
N GLU A 34 2.36 -6.67 -29.19
CA GLU A 34 2.54 -7.77 -28.23
C GLU A 34 2.44 -7.32 -26.75
N TRP A 35 2.89 -6.08 -26.47
CA TRP A 35 2.73 -5.48 -25.14
C TRP A 35 1.26 -5.30 -24.74
N LEU A 36 0.35 -5.06 -25.70
CA LEU A 36 -1.07 -4.87 -25.41
C LEU A 36 -1.72 -6.17 -24.96
N LYS A 37 -1.38 -7.29 -25.63
CA LYS A 37 -1.84 -8.63 -25.25
C LYS A 37 -1.35 -9.01 -23.85
N THR A 38 -0.08 -8.76 -23.56
CA THR A 38 0.51 -9.02 -22.23
C THR A 38 -0.17 -8.18 -21.15
N PHE A 39 -0.44 -6.91 -21.45
CA PHE A 39 -1.08 -5.98 -20.53
C PHE A 39 -2.54 -6.34 -20.25
N ILE A 40 -3.33 -6.68 -21.27
CA ILE A 40 -4.72 -7.12 -21.12
C ILE A 40 -4.75 -8.43 -20.30
N SER A 41 -3.89 -9.38 -20.64
CA SER A 41 -3.78 -10.65 -19.91
C SER A 41 -3.43 -10.41 -18.44
N PHE A 42 -2.57 -9.44 -18.13
CA PHE A 42 -2.26 -9.07 -16.74
C PHE A 42 -3.48 -8.53 -16.00
N TYR A 43 -4.24 -7.61 -16.61
CA TYR A 43 -5.44 -7.04 -15.99
C TYR A 43 -6.58 -8.04 -15.80
N GLU A 44 -6.65 -9.09 -16.60
CA GLU A 44 -7.71 -10.11 -16.50
C GLU A 44 -7.29 -11.30 -15.63
N GLU A 45 -6.09 -11.82 -15.84
CA GLU A 45 -5.67 -13.11 -15.29
C GLU A 45 -5.02 -12.99 -13.91
N PHE A 46 -4.20 -11.97 -13.67
CA PHE A 46 -3.52 -11.84 -12.38
C PHE A 46 -4.51 -11.64 -11.22
N PRO A 47 -5.57 -10.80 -11.33
CA PRO A 47 -6.60 -10.71 -10.30
C PRO A 47 -7.29 -12.06 -10.03
N ALA A 48 -7.55 -12.87 -11.06
CA ALA A 48 -8.15 -14.19 -10.90
C ALA A 48 -7.20 -15.17 -10.18
N ILE A 49 -5.92 -15.16 -10.54
CA ILE A 49 -4.87 -15.94 -9.86
C ILE A 49 -4.74 -15.51 -8.40
N LEU A 50 -4.75 -14.22 -8.12
CA LEU A 50 -4.66 -13.69 -6.75
C LEU A 50 -5.89 -14.12 -5.94
N ALA A 51 -7.10 -13.97 -6.48
CA ALA A 51 -8.33 -14.39 -5.82
C ALA A 51 -8.34 -15.88 -5.47
N GLU A 52 -7.81 -16.73 -6.35
CA GLU A 52 -7.70 -18.17 -6.10
C GLU A 52 -6.67 -18.49 -4.99
N ASN A 53 -5.53 -17.82 -4.97
CA ASN A 53 -4.56 -17.98 -3.88
C ASN A 53 -5.10 -17.43 -2.55
N CYS A 54 -5.87 -16.34 -2.56
CA CYS A 54 -6.55 -15.82 -1.37
C CYS A 54 -7.50 -16.86 -0.75
N LYS A 55 -8.26 -17.59 -1.56
CA LYS A 55 -9.10 -18.71 -1.07
C LYS A 55 -8.26 -19.84 -0.46
N LYS A 56 -7.17 -20.24 -1.10
CA LYS A 56 -6.29 -21.33 -0.62
C LYS A 56 -5.62 -21.02 0.72
N HIS A 57 -5.30 -19.76 0.95
CA HIS A 57 -4.63 -19.31 2.17
C HIS A 57 -5.58 -18.78 3.25
N ASP A 58 -6.91 -18.90 3.06
CA ASP A 58 -7.92 -18.43 4.00
C ASP A 58 -7.68 -16.96 4.40
N THR A 59 -7.62 -16.09 3.38
CA THR A 59 -7.43 -14.66 3.58
C THR A 59 -8.77 -13.96 3.84
N PRO A 60 -8.79 -12.84 4.57
CA PRO A 60 -9.90 -11.90 4.45
C PRO A 60 -10.08 -11.45 2.99
N ASN A 61 -11.27 -10.92 2.68
CA ASN A 61 -11.56 -10.41 1.34
C ASN A 61 -10.65 -9.20 1.02
N ILE A 62 -9.76 -9.38 0.04
CA ILE A 62 -8.96 -8.29 -0.49
C ILE A 62 -9.81 -7.46 -1.48
N GLU A 63 -9.67 -6.14 -1.42
CA GLU A 63 -10.40 -5.21 -2.28
C GLU A 63 -9.45 -4.65 -3.34
N PHE A 64 -9.90 -4.65 -4.60
CA PHE A 64 -9.18 -3.96 -5.66
C PHE A 64 -9.27 -2.44 -5.41
N TRP A 65 -8.12 -1.78 -5.38
CA TRP A 65 -8.04 -0.34 -5.20
C TRP A 65 -8.13 0.38 -6.54
N LYS A 66 -7.11 0.20 -7.39
CA LYS A 66 -6.99 0.85 -8.70
C LYS A 66 -5.83 0.24 -9.50
N GLY A 67 -5.88 0.46 -10.82
CA GLY A 67 -4.72 0.29 -11.70
C GLY A 67 -4.02 1.63 -11.94
N ILE A 68 -2.69 1.61 -12.03
CA ILE A 68 -1.84 2.76 -12.36
C ILE A 68 -0.93 2.34 -13.51
N GLY A 69 -1.44 2.39 -14.73
CA GLY A 69 -0.69 1.90 -15.89
C GLY A 69 -0.40 0.41 -15.77
N ASP A 70 0.86 0.02 -15.66
CA ASP A 70 1.33 -1.37 -15.50
C ASP A 70 1.34 -1.91 -14.07
N GLU A 71 0.82 -1.13 -13.12
CA GLU A 71 0.67 -1.51 -11.73
C GLU A 71 -0.80 -1.75 -11.35
N LEU A 72 -1.07 -2.79 -10.57
CA LEU A 72 -2.37 -3.08 -9.96
C LEU A 72 -2.25 -3.06 -8.43
N LEU A 73 -3.23 -2.45 -7.78
CA LEU A 73 -3.22 -2.26 -6.33
C LEU A 73 -4.44 -2.89 -5.66
N TRP A 74 -4.21 -3.48 -4.49
CA TRP A 74 -5.25 -3.98 -3.59
C TRP A 74 -5.03 -3.48 -2.17
N PHE A 75 -6.07 -3.56 -1.35
CA PHE A 75 -5.95 -3.41 0.09
C PHE A 75 -6.88 -4.36 0.84
N VAL A 76 -6.61 -4.58 2.12
CA VAL A 76 -7.49 -5.32 3.02
C VAL A 76 -7.38 -4.78 4.44
N SER A 77 -8.51 -4.73 5.15
CA SER A 77 -8.53 -4.37 6.57
C SER A 77 -8.17 -5.59 7.41
N LEU A 78 -7.17 -5.46 8.27
CA LEU A 78 -6.70 -6.55 9.14
C LEU A 78 -7.53 -6.60 10.42
N SER A 79 -8.07 -7.78 10.73
CA SER A 79 -8.85 -8.06 11.94
C SER A 79 -8.06 -8.84 12.99
N GLN A 80 -7.01 -9.54 12.55
CA GLN A 80 -6.08 -10.30 13.37
C GLN A 80 -4.71 -10.35 12.71
N VAL A 81 -3.68 -10.66 13.48
CA VAL A 81 -2.30 -10.69 12.99
C VAL A 81 -2.10 -11.74 11.89
N SER A 82 -2.78 -12.88 11.97
CA SER A 82 -2.69 -13.94 10.96
C SER A 82 -3.20 -13.53 9.58
N ASP A 83 -4.11 -12.54 9.51
CA ASP A 83 -4.59 -12.01 8.23
C ASP A 83 -3.41 -11.47 7.41
N SER A 84 -2.48 -10.75 8.05
CA SER A 84 -1.28 -10.22 7.36
C SER A 84 -0.44 -11.33 6.76
N LEU A 85 -0.25 -12.44 7.50
CA LEU A 85 0.53 -13.57 7.04
C LEU A 85 -0.15 -14.29 5.87
N ASN A 86 -1.44 -14.60 6.02
CA ASN A 86 -2.21 -15.32 5.01
C ASN A 86 -2.25 -14.53 3.69
N VAL A 87 -2.52 -13.23 3.77
CA VAL A 87 -2.58 -12.34 2.59
C VAL A 87 -1.21 -12.23 1.91
N VAL A 88 -0.14 -12.05 2.68
CA VAL A 88 1.23 -11.96 2.13
C VAL A 88 1.66 -13.27 1.47
N LYS A 89 1.31 -14.42 2.05
CA LYS A 89 1.56 -15.75 1.43
C LYS A 89 0.78 -15.92 0.13
N ALA A 90 -0.52 -15.59 0.14
CA ALA A 90 -1.37 -15.65 -1.05
C ALA A 90 -0.83 -14.77 -2.18
N PHE A 91 -0.43 -13.54 -1.83
CA PHE A 91 0.11 -12.59 -2.79
C PHE A 91 1.45 -13.06 -3.37
N LYS A 92 2.37 -13.53 -2.52
CA LYS A 92 3.63 -14.15 -2.97
C LYS A 92 3.37 -15.32 -3.95
N ALA A 93 2.49 -16.24 -3.59
CA ALA A 93 2.18 -17.40 -4.42
C ALA A 93 1.58 -17.00 -5.78
N ALA A 94 0.73 -15.96 -5.79
CA ALA A 94 0.17 -15.40 -7.02
C ALA A 94 1.26 -14.78 -7.92
N LEU A 95 2.19 -14.00 -7.34
CA LEU A 95 3.32 -13.43 -8.07
C LEU A 95 4.20 -14.50 -8.70
N GLU A 96 4.53 -15.56 -7.95
CA GLU A 96 5.35 -16.67 -8.43
C GLU A 96 4.65 -17.44 -9.55
N LEU A 97 3.35 -17.73 -9.39
CA LEU A 97 2.57 -18.41 -10.42
C LEU A 97 2.49 -17.61 -11.72
N TYR A 98 2.24 -16.30 -11.62
CA TYR A 98 2.18 -15.45 -12.79
C TYR A 98 3.55 -15.28 -13.45
N ASN A 99 4.62 -15.17 -12.66
CA ASN A 99 5.98 -15.11 -13.19
C ASN A 99 6.44 -16.40 -13.90
N ARG A 100 5.98 -17.57 -13.45
CA ARG A 100 6.20 -18.84 -14.19
C ARG A 100 5.48 -18.82 -15.54
N LYS A 101 4.24 -18.31 -15.56
CA LYS A 101 3.51 -18.11 -16.82
C LYS A 101 4.27 -17.14 -17.74
N LEU A 102 4.71 -15.98 -17.23
CA LEU A 102 5.48 -15.03 -18.02
C LEU A 102 6.76 -15.63 -18.61
N ASP A 103 7.45 -16.56 -17.93
CA ASP A 103 8.64 -17.22 -18.50
C ASP A 103 8.36 -18.03 -19.76
N ASP A 104 7.16 -18.60 -19.88
CA ASP A 104 6.73 -19.38 -21.04
C ASP A 104 6.33 -18.48 -22.22
N PHE A 105 5.79 -17.30 -21.94
CA PHE A 105 5.24 -16.38 -22.95
C PHE A 105 6.20 -15.26 -23.36
N ASP A 106 6.84 -14.59 -22.41
CA ASP A 106 7.71 -13.43 -22.66
C ASP A 106 8.85 -13.34 -21.63
N LYS A 107 10.05 -13.70 -22.07
CA LYS A 107 11.27 -13.66 -21.25
C LYS A 107 11.76 -12.25 -20.93
N LYS A 108 11.15 -11.18 -21.44
CA LYS A 108 11.55 -9.79 -21.17
C LYS A 108 10.69 -9.11 -20.10
N VAL A 109 9.47 -9.58 -19.85
CA VAL A 109 8.55 -8.98 -18.87
C VAL A 109 8.55 -9.78 -17.57
N ARG A 110 8.54 -9.09 -16.44
CA ARG A 110 8.54 -9.70 -15.10
C ARG A 110 7.54 -9.02 -14.21
N LEU A 111 6.92 -9.76 -13.30
CA LEU A 111 6.05 -9.19 -12.28
C LEU A 111 6.84 -9.05 -10.97
N LYS A 112 6.83 -7.85 -10.38
CA LYS A 112 7.34 -7.63 -9.02
C LYS A 112 6.21 -7.27 -8.08
N GLY A 113 6.44 -7.49 -6.79
CA GLY A 113 5.47 -7.23 -5.74
C GLY A 113 6.01 -6.32 -4.65
N THR A 114 5.14 -5.46 -4.11
CA THR A 114 5.41 -4.70 -2.88
C THR A 114 4.20 -4.74 -1.97
N ALA A 115 4.42 -4.82 -0.65
CA ALA A 115 3.34 -4.77 0.33
C ALA A 115 3.69 -3.86 1.52
N TRP A 116 2.71 -3.15 2.05
CA TRP A 116 2.91 -2.27 3.20
C TRP A 116 1.64 -2.12 4.02
N ILE A 117 1.76 -1.69 5.27
CA ILE A 117 0.62 -1.41 6.13
C ILE A 117 0.46 0.08 6.40
N ALA A 118 -0.78 0.51 6.64
CA ALA A 118 -1.09 1.88 7.03
C ALA A 118 -2.22 1.90 8.07
N GLY A 119 -2.01 2.66 9.15
CA GLY A 119 -2.98 2.86 10.22
C GLY A 119 -3.83 4.12 10.03
N PHE A 120 -5.14 3.97 10.14
CA PHE A 120 -6.16 5.01 10.04
C PHE A 120 -6.82 5.25 11.40
N PRO A 121 -7.41 6.43 11.67
CA PRO A 121 -7.51 7.61 10.81
C PRO A 121 -6.46 8.70 11.10
N ILE A 122 -5.47 8.41 11.94
CA ILE A 122 -4.56 9.43 12.49
C ILE A 122 -3.50 9.88 11.50
N THR A 123 -2.68 8.93 11.01
CA THR A 123 -1.57 9.22 10.10
C THR A 123 -1.99 9.16 8.64
N HIS A 124 -3.07 8.44 8.35
CA HIS A 124 -3.58 8.24 7.00
C HIS A 124 -5.06 8.59 6.93
N LYS A 125 -5.49 9.06 5.76
CA LYS A 125 -6.87 9.47 5.50
C LYS A 125 -7.45 8.68 4.34
N VAL A 126 -8.73 8.37 4.49
CA VAL A 126 -9.57 7.81 3.43
C VAL A 126 -10.23 9.00 2.72
N VAL A 127 -10.07 9.09 1.41
CA VAL A 127 -10.56 10.20 0.60
C VAL A 127 -11.65 9.68 -0.35
N PRO A 128 -12.92 10.10 -0.20
CA PRO A 128 -13.94 9.76 -1.18
C PRO A 128 -13.65 10.47 -2.51
N LEU A 129 -13.78 9.74 -3.62
CA LEU A 129 -13.59 10.28 -4.97
C LEU A 129 -14.93 10.65 -5.61
N PRO A 130 -14.96 11.64 -6.53
CA PRO A 130 -16.21 12.08 -7.19
C PRO A 130 -16.95 10.98 -7.95
N ASN A 131 -16.24 9.95 -8.40
CA ASN A 131 -16.82 8.79 -9.10
C ASN A 131 -17.41 7.72 -8.17
N GLY A 132 -17.52 8.00 -6.86
CA GLY A 132 -17.97 7.05 -5.85
C GLY A 132 -16.89 6.08 -5.36
N GLY A 133 -15.67 6.15 -5.90
CA GLY A 133 -14.51 5.40 -5.43
C GLY A 133 -13.91 5.97 -4.15
N THR A 134 -12.81 5.37 -3.71
CA THR A 134 -12.06 5.81 -2.53
C THR A 134 -10.57 5.78 -2.81
N ASP A 135 -9.86 6.78 -2.30
CA ASP A 135 -8.40 6.85 -2.33
C ASP A 135 -7.82 6.89 -0.91
N TYR A 136 -6.53 6.59 -0.80
CA TYR A 136 -5.80 6.58 0.47
C TYR A 136 -4.60 7.49 0.38
N ILE A 137 -4.45 8.35 1.38
CA ILE A 137 -3.32 9.28 1.46
C ILE A 137 -2.63 9.20 2.82
N GLY A 138 -1.33 9.41 2.81
CA GLY A 138 -0.52 9.60 4.00
C GLY A 138 0.88 8.97 3.88
N PRO A 139 1.76 9.22 4.86
CA PRO A 139 3.18 8.91 4.76
C PRO A 139 3.52 7.45 4.44
N SER A 140 2.75 6.47 4.93
CA SER A 140 3.02 5.04 4.66
C SER A 140 2.54 4.61 3.28
N ILE A 141 1.53 5.28 2.73
CA ILE A 141 1.12 5.11 1.32
C ILE A 141 2.25 5.59 0.41
N ASP A 142 2.78 6.79 0.67
CA ASP A 142 3.91 7.34 -0.08
C ASP A 142 5.17 6.46 0.06
N ALA A 143 5.44 5.96 1.27
CA ALA A 143 6.54 5.04 1.50
C ALA A 143 6.37 3.73 0.72
N GLY A 144 5.16 3.15 0.71
CA GLY A 144 4.83 1.95 -0.05
C GLY A 144 5.14 2.09 -1.54
N PHE A 145 4.67 3.15 -2.17
CA PHE A 145 4.99 3.44 -3.59
C PHE A 145 6.48 3.66 -3.82
N ARG A 146 7.22 4.20 -2.85
CA ARG A 146 8.66 4.43 -2.99
C ARG A 146 9.49 3.18 -2.76
N LEU A 147 8.98 2.23 -1.98
CA LEU A 147 9.59 0.94 -1.74
C LEU A 147 9.55 0.05 -2.99
N SER A 148 8.58 0.24 -3.88
CA SER A 148 8.41 -0.57 -5.09
C SER A 148 9.62 -0.53 -6.04
N ARG A 149 10.44 0.52 -5.98
CA ARG A 149 11.69 0.61 -6.76
C ARG A 149 12.72 -0.46 -6.37
N PHE A 150 12.67 -0.96 -5.13
CA PHE A 150 13.60 -1.98 -4.63
C PHE A 150 13.07 -3.40 -4.87
N SER A 151 11.82 -3.51 -5.33
CA SER A 151 11.23 -4.80 -5.64
C SER A 151 11.70 -5.30 -7.02
N THR A 152 11.88 -6.60 -7.10
CA THR A 152 12.29 -7.31 -8.31
C THR A 152 11.45 -8.59 -8.42
N ARG A 153 11.68 -9.41 -9.45
CA ARG A 153 11.07 -10.74 -9.54
C ARG A 153 11.29 -11.57 -8.27
N MET A 154 12.52 -11.57 -7.74
CA MET A 154 12.91 -12.33 -6.54
C MET A 154 12.59 -11.61 -5.24
N ARG A 155 12.50 -10.27 -5.24
CA ARG A 155 12.36 -9.46 -4.03
C ARG A 155 10.96 -8.88 -3.93
N MET A 156 10.07 -9.52 -3.18
CA MET A 156 8.81 -8.90 -2.77
C MET A 156 9.07 -7.98 -1.58
N VAL A 157 9.17 -6.67 -1.83
CA VAL A 157 9.54 -5.70 -0.78
C VAL A 157 8.39 -5.48 0.18
N VAL A 158 8.70 -5.37 1.47
CA VAL A 158 7.73 -5.09 2.53
C VAL A 158 8.14 -3.89 3.38
N SER A 159 7.16 -3.14 3.89
CA SER A 159 7.45 -2.09 4.88
C SER A 159 7.97 -2.67 6.20
N VAL A 160 8.77 -1.90 6.94
CA VAL A 160 9.43 -2.35 8.19
C VAL A 160 8.46 -2.79 9.29
N ASP A 161 7.31 -2.12 9.36
CA ASP A 161 6.23 -2.41 10.29
C ASP A 161 5.44 -3.66 9.89
N LEU A 162 5.23 -3.89 8.59
CA LEU A 162 4.70 -5.15 8.09
C LEU A 162 5.68 -6.30 8.35
N ALA A 163 6.97 -6.12 8.07
CA ALA A 163 8.01 -7.12 8.36
C ALA A 163 8.02 -7.49 9.85
N TRP A 164 7.98 -6.49 10.73
CA TRP A 164 7.88 -6.72 12.18
C TRP A 164 6.66 -7.56 12.55
N MET A 165 5.49 -7.21 12.02
CA MET A 165 4.24 -7.92 12.25
C MET A 165 4.30 -9.38 11.78
N LEU A 166 4.86 -9.63 10.59
CA LEU A 166 5.04 -10.98 10.05
C LEU A 166 5.98 -11.82 10.94
N LEU A 167 7.10 -11.26 11.39
CA LEU A 167 8.07 -11.93 12.28
C LEU A 167 7.50 -12.30 13.65
N GLN A 168 6.38 -11.69 14.05
CA GLN A 168 5.65 -12.11 15.24
C GLN A 168 4.86 -13.41 15.01
N CYS A 169 4.54 -13.81 13.78
CA CYS A 169 3.75 -15.00 13.45
C CYS A 169 4.56 -16.32 13.43
N GLN A 170 5.58 -16.47 14.30
CA GLN A 170 6.63 -17.48 14.22
C GLN A 170 6.17 -18.92 13.91
N SER A 171 5.04 -19.39 14.46
CA SER A 171 4.54 -20.75 14.24
C SER A 171 4.03 -21.05 12.82
N LYS A 172 3.97 -20.05 11.93
CA LYS A 172 3.48 -20.18 10.55
C LYS A 172 4.41 -19.52 9.51
N MET A 173 5.62 -19.12 9.91
CA MET A 173 6.56 -18.34 9.08
C MET A 173 7.47 -19.19 8.18
N ASP A 174 7.42 -20.52 8.28
CA ASP A 174 8.34 -21.42 7.55
C ASP A 174 8.38 -21.20 6.02
N GLU A 175 7.31 -20.63 5.46
CA GLU A 175 7.16 -20.35 4.03
C GLU A 175 7.59 -18.93 3.61
N LEU A 176 7.79 -18.00 4.55
CA LEU A 176 8.21 -16.64 4.25
C LEU A 176 9.68 -16.44 4.63
N ARG A 177 10.51 -16.12 3.63
CA ARG A 177 11.92 -15.82 3.84
C ARG A 177 12.18 -14.33 3.79
N LEU A 178 12.21 -13.68 4.95
CA LEU A 178 12.49 -12.26 5.07
C LEU A 178 14.00 -12.01 5.09
N CYS A 179 14.42 -11.05 4.29
CA CYS A 179 15.80 -10.66 4.11
C CYS A 179 15.91 -9.15 4.32
N PHE A 180 17.04 -8.73 4.87
CA PHE A 180 17.41 -7.32 4.98
C PHE A 180 18.57 -7.07 4.01
N ASP A 181 18.50 -5.96 3.26
CA ASP A 181 19.56 -5.53 2.36
C ASP A 181 20.33 -4.36 3.00
N ALA A 182 20.10 -3.12 2.53
CA ALA A 182 20.62 -1.90 3.12
C ALA A 182 19.48 -0.97 3.57
N SER A 183 19.83 0.10 4.29
CA SER A 183 18.91 1.21 4.54
C SER A 183 19.14 2.30 3.50
N GLU A 184 18.07 2.69 2.81
CA GLU A 184 18.13 3.58 1.65
C GLU A 184 17.32 4.86 1.90
N SER A 185 17.88 6.01 1.50
CA SER A 185 17.18 7.29 1.60
C SER A 185 16.16 7.44 0.48
N MET A 186 14.91 7.73 0.85
CA MET A 186 13.83 7.98 -0.10
C MET A 186 13.31 9.41 0.08
N LYS A 187 13.29 10.19 -1.01
CA LYS A 187 12.77 11.57 -1.01
C LYS A 187 11.40 11.62 -0.34
N GLY A 188 11.20 12.51 0.63
CA GLY A 188 9.90 12.69 1.31
C GLY A 188 9.49 11.58 2.28
N VAL A 189 10.29 10.53 2.47
CA VAL A 189 10.03 9.47 3.47
C VAL A 189 10.89 9.72 4.69
N LEU A 190 10.30 9.59 5.89
CA LEU A 190 10.97 9.75 7.19
C LEU A 190 11.89 10.97 7.31
N SER A 191 11.55 12.07 6.64
CA SER A 191 12.38 13.29 6.59
C SER A 191 13.81 13.05 6.08
N GLY A 192 13.99 12.13 5.14
CA GLY A 192 15.29 11.81 4.53
C GLY A 192 16.11 10.77 5.28
N ARG A 193 15.66 10.34 6.47
CA ARG A 193 16.29 9.23 7.20
C ARG A 193 16.27 7.96 6.34
N PRO A 194 17.39 7.21 6.25
CA PRO A 194 17.43 5.93 5.56
C PRO A 194 16.37 4.97 6.09
N TYR A 195 15.61 4.36 5.18
CA TYR A 195 14.55 3.41 5.46
C TYR A 195 15.07 1.99 5.16
N PRO A 196 14.88 1.00 6.04
CA PRO A 196 15.40 -0.34 5.84
C PRO A 196 14.68 -1.05 4.69
N VAL A 197 15.45 -1.54 3.71
CA VAL A 197 14.93 -2.35 2.62
C VAL A 197 14.83 -3.79 3.10
N ILE A 198 13.59 -4.22 3.36
CA ILE A 198 13.26 -5.59 3.78
C ILE A 198 12.40 -6.22 2.70
N TRP A 199 12.68 -7.46 2.36
CA TRP A 199 11.98 -8.16 1.29
C TRP A 199 11.79 -9.64 1.60
N ILE A 200 10.79 -10.23 0.97
CA ILE A 200 10.46 -11.65 1.01
C ILE A 200 10.97 -12.28 -0.27
N GLN A 201 11.71 -13.38 -0.14
CA GLN A 201 12.21 -14.13 -1.27
C GLN A 201 11.07 -14.79 -2.05
N CYS A 202 11.00 -14.52 -3.35
CA CYS A 202 10.20 -15.22 -4.34
C CYS A 202 11.06 -16.18 -5.18
N GLU A 203 10.42 -17.15 -5.82
CA GLU A 203 11.07 -18.15 -6.68
C GLU A 203 11.77 -17.51 -7.89
N SER A 204 13.04 -17.88 -8.07
CA SER A 204 13.83 -17.60 -9.27
C SER A 204 15.01 -18.57 -9.37
N PRO A 205 15.08 -19.47 -10.36
CA PRO A 205 16.09 -20.54 -10.37
C PRO A 205 17.56 -20.08 -10.34
N LEU A 206 17.91 -19.03 -11.08
CA LEU A 206 19.29 -18.52 -11.13
C LEU A 206 19.61 -17.65 -9.90
N GLU A 207 18.68 -16.76 -9.55
CA GLU A 207 18.87 -15.79 -8.47
C GLU A 207 18.76 -16.49 -7.10
N GLN A 208 18.12 -17.66 -7.02
CA GLN A 208 18.13 -18.53 -5.85
C GLN A 208 19.52 -19.06 -5.52
N LEU A 209 20.34 -19.41 -6.52
CA LEU A 209 21.73 -19.80 -6.28
C LEU A 209 22.57 -18.63 -5.77
N GLU A 210 22.41 -17.43 -6.35
CA GLU A 210 23.07 -16.22 -5.87
C GLU A 210 22.66 -15.91 -4.42
N TYR A 211 21.38 -16.07 -4.10
CA TYR A 211 20.87 -15.93 -2.75
C TYR A 211 21.49 -16.93 -1.78
N GLU A 212 21.52 -18.21 -2.12
CA GLU A 212 22.11 -19.27 -1.30
C GLU A 212 23.59 -18.99 -1.00
N LEU A 213 24.33 -18.45 -1.97
CA LEU A 213 25.72 -18.03 -1.78
C LEU A 213 25.83 -16.86 -0.77
N CYS A 214 24.89 -15.92 -0.78
CA CYS A 214 24.94 -14.73 0.06
C CYS A 214 24.30 -14.90 1.45
N HIS A 215 23.41 -15.90 1.63
CA HIS A 215 22.54 -16.02 2.80
C HIS A 215 22.48 -17.44 3.40
N SER A 216 23.54 -18.23 3.24
CA SER A 216 23.64 -19.63 3.66
C SER A 216 23.45 -19.92 5.17
N ASN A 217 23.37 -18.91 6.03
CA ASN A 217 23.27 -19.05 7.50
C ASN A 217 21.93 -18.55 8.09
N ARG A 218 20.79 -18.86 7.47
CA ARG A 218 19.49 -18.53 8.07
C ARG A 218 19.20 -19.43 9.27
N SER A 219 18.89 -18.82 10.40
CA SER A 219 18.48 -19.53 11.63
C SER A 219 17.28 -18.83 12.27
N THR A 220 16.63 -19.49 13.23
CA THR A 220 15.61 -18.86 14.09
C THR A 220 16.14 -17.61 14.80
N GLU A 221 17.45 -17.57 15.06
CA GLU A 221 18.13 -16.40 15.63
C GLU A 221 18.21 -15.23 14.63
N TRP A 222 18.33 -15.50 13.33
CA TRP A 222 18.25 -14.45 12.30
C TRP A 222 16.89 -13.76 12.29
N ASP A 223 15.80 -14.53 12.23
CA ASP A 223 14.44 -13.99 12.21
C ASP A 223 14.14 -13.21 13.51
N ARG A 224 14.65 -13.68 14.65
CA ARG A 224 14.55 -12.98 15.94
C ARG A 224 15.27 -11.63 15.90
N ARG A 225 16.53 -11.60 15.43
CA ARG A 225 17.33 -10.36 15.32
C ARG A 225 16.73 -9.36 14.34
N LEU A 226 16.19 -9.84 13.22
CA LEU A 226 15.47 -8.98 12.29
C LEU A 226 14.20 -8.40 12.94
N GLY A 227 13.50 -9.20 13.74
CA GLY A 227 12.35 -8.75 14.51
C GLY A 227 12.71 -7.65 15.52
N ASP A 228 13.79 -7.86 16.29
CA ASP A 228 14.34 -6.87 17.23
C ASP A 228 14.73 -5.58 16.49
N PHE A 229 15.44 -5.71 15.36
CA PHE A 229 15.83 -4.57 14.52
C PHE A 229 14.60 -3.77 14.04
N CYS A 230 13.56 -4.42 13.53
CA CYS A 230 12.37 -3.72 13.07
C CYS A 230 11.67 -2.98 14.22
N ALA A 231 11.56 -3.62 15.39
CA ALA A 231 10.97 -3.00 16.58
C ALA A 231 11.77 -1.75 17.01
N ASP A 232 13.10 -1.88 17.08
CA ASP A 232 14.00 -0.78 17.46
C ASP A 232 13.98 0.36 16.45
N PHE A 233 13.97 0.02 15.15
CA PHE A 233 13.87 1.02 14.10
C PHE A 233 12.58 1.83 14.25
N ILE A 234 11.41 1.17 14.39
CA ILE A 234 10.11 1.83 14.56
C ILE A 234 10.14 2.75 15.79
N ARG A 235 10.60 2.24 16.94
CA ARG A 235 10.71 3.03 18.18
C ARG A 235 11.59 4.26 18.01
N SER A 236 12.71 4.13 17.30
CA SER A 236 13.63 5.23 17.06
C SER A 236 13.13 6.29 16.08
N THR A 237 11.96 6.11 15.46
CA THR A 237 11.40 7.10 14.50
C THR A 237 10.67 8.26 15.15
N ASP A 238 10.62 8.31 16.49
CA ASP A 238 9.94 9.36 17.27
C ASP A 238 8.47 9.54 16.85
N GLY A 239 7.77 8.42 16.62
CA GLY A 239 6.35 8.41 16.26
C GLY A 239 6.02 8.71 14.80
N LYS A 240 7.03 8.88 13.93
CA LYS A 240 6.81 9.00 12.47
C LYS A 240 6.26 7.70 11.88
N ILE A 241 6.72 6.55 12.38
CA ILE A 241 6.06 5.25 12.17
C ILE A 241 5.36 4.89 13.47
N ILE A 242 4.03 4.75 13.41
CA ILE A 242 3.26 4.27 14.55
C ILE A 242 3.39 2.74 14.58
N SER A 243 3.72 2.18 15.74
CA SER A 243 3.71 0.73 15.93
C SER A 243 2.35 0.16 15.53
N PRO A 244 2.31 -0.84 14.63
CA PRO A 244 1.04 -1.33 14.11
C PRO A 244 0.21 -1.95 15.23
N PHE A 245 -1.10 -1.81 15.15
CA PHE A 245 -2.04 -2.39 16.10
C PHE A 245 -3.36 -2.75 15.41
N ILE A 246 -4.04 -3.74 15.96
CA ILE A 246 -5.34 -4.23 15.54
C ILE A 246 -6.20 -4.36 16.80
N THR A 247 -7.18 -3.48 16.96
CA THR A 247 -8.02 -3.41 18.17
C THR A 247 -8.64 -4.78 18.47
N GLY A 248 -8.36 -5.32 19.66
CA GLY A 248 -8.92 -6.59 20.12
C GLY A 248 -8.14 -7.84 19.70
N ALA A 249 -7.05 -7.72 18.94
CA ALA A 249 -6.18 -8.85 18.62
C ALA A 249 -5.33 -9.28 19.82
N ASN A 250 -5.05 -10.59 19.95
CA ASN A 250 -4.22 -11.13 21.04
C ASN A 250 -2.79 -10.56 21.06
N ARG A 251 -2.24 -10.26 19.88
CA ARG A 251 -0.96 -9.57 19.70
C ARG A 251 -1.22 -8.34 18.87
N PHE A 252 -0.47 -7.26 19.14
CA PHE A 252 -0.75 -5.95 18.57
C PHE A 252 -2.16 -5.42 18.94
N GLY A 253 -2.76 -5.90 20.03
CA GLY A 253 -4.13 -5.55 20.44
C GLY A 253 -4.32 -4.14 20.99
N THR A 254 -3.23 -3.56 21.50
CA THR A 254 -3.26 -2.31 22.24
C THR A 254 -2.71 -1.17 21.38
N PRO A 255 -3.51 -0.12 21.11
CA PRO A 255 -3.03 1.07 20.43
C PRO A 255 -1.92 1.74 21.26
N PRO A 256 -0.84 2.26 20.64
CA PRO A 256 0.16 3.05 21.35
C PRO A 256 -0.46 4.29 22.01
N GLU A 257 0.03 4.71 23.18
CA GLU A 257 -0.48 5.90 23.88
C GLU A 257 -0.44 7.15 23.00
N SER A 258 0.65 7.33 22.24
CA SER A 258 0.79 8.43 21.27
C SER A 258 -0.31 8.45 20.21
N PHE A 259 -0.86 7.30 19.84
CA PHE A 259 -2.00 7.21 18.93
C PHE A 259 -3.28 7.66 19.63
N LEU A 260 -3.52 7.19 20.85
CA LEU A 260 -4.71 7.56 21.64
C LEU A 260 -4.77 9.06 21.93
N THR A 261 -3.65 9.66 22.34
CA THR A 261 -3.56 11.12 22.57
C THR A 261 -3.91 11.90 21.31
N ARG A 262 -3.39 11.48 20.15
CA ARG A 262 -3.69 12.12 18.86
C ARG A 262 -5.13 11.90 18.41
N LEU A 263 -5.72 10.74 18.71
CA LEU A 263 -7.12 10.45 18.41
C LEU A 263 -8.07 11.29 19.25
N ASN A 264 -7.81 11.43 20.55
CA ASN A 264 -8.63 12.28 21.42
C ASN A 264 -8.55 13.74 20.99
N GLY A 265 -7.35 14.26 20.69
CA GLY A 265 -7.18 15.61 20.17
C GLY A 265 -7.84 15.88 18.80
N LEU A 266 -8.20 14.85 18.03
CA LEU A 266 -9.04 15.00 16.83
C LEU A 266 -10.53 15.04 17.17
N LYS A 267 -10.97 14.33 18.20
CA LYS A 267 -12.37 14.32 18.67
C LYS A 267 -12.75 15.60 19.40
N ASP A 268 -11.80 16.19 20.12
CA ASP A 268 -11.99 17.46 20.83
C ASP A 268 -12.02 18.66 19.87
N LYS A 269 -11.65 18.48 18.61
CA LYS A 269 -11.83 19.47 17.53
C LYS A 269 -13.15 19.18 16.83
N ASP A 270 -14.24 19.73 17.33
CA ASP A 270 -15.53 19.69 16.65
C ASP A 270 -15.40 20.27 15.22
N PRO A 271 -16.14 19.76 14.22
CA PRO A 271 -16.12 20.30 12.84
C PRO A 271 -16.56 21.76 12.72
N VAL A 272 -17.12 22.34 13.79
CA VAL A 272 -17.68 23.69 13.84
C VAL A 272 -16.60 24.75 14.06
N ASP A 273 -15.48 24.42 14.71
CA ASP A 273 -14.42 25.39 15.00
C ASP A 273 -13.46 25.64 13.83
N ALA A 274 -13.46 24.75 12.82
CA ALA A 274 -12.62 24.91 11.63
C ALA A 274 -13.16 25.95 10.62
N LEU A 275 -14.41 26.41 10.78
CA LEU A 275 -15.03 27.42 9.91
C LEU A 275 -15.04 28.83 10.53
N THR A 276 -14.66 28.99 11.79
CA THR A 276 -14.66 30.29 12.49
C THR A 276 -13.26 30.91 12.62
N GLU A 277 -12.18 30.15 12.44
CA GLU A 277 -10.81 30.67 12.54
C GLU A 277 -10.26 31.36 11.27
N ASN A 278 -11.00 31.36 10.16
CA ASN A 278 -10.70 32.19 8.98
C ASN A 278 -11.74 33.30 8.76
N GLY A 279 -12.15 33.95 9.85
CA GLY A 279 -12.83 35.26 9.83
C GLY A 279 -11.90 36.39 9.37
N GLY A 280 -11.33 36.27 8.17
CA GLY A 280 -10.69 37.36 7.45
C GLY A 280 -11.73 38.05 6.57
N SER A 281 -12.21 39.21 7.04
CA SER A 281 -13.16 40.09 6.34
C SER A 281 -12.77 40.36 4.89
N PHE A 282 -13.56 39.86 3.94
CA PHE A 282 -13.54 40.37 2.56
C PHE A 282 -14.67 41.39 2.44
N VAL A 283 -14.30 42.67 2.39
CA VAL A 283 -15.20 43.79 2.11
C VAL A 283 -15.21 43.99 0.59
N PRO A 284 -16.35 43.88 -0.11
CA PRO A 284 -16.45 44.34 -1.48
C PRO A 284 -16.94 45.79 -1.51
N GLU A 285 -16.04 46.74 -1.74
CA GLU A 285 -16.37 48.11 -2.14
C GLU A 285 -16.11 48.28 -3.64
N GLY A 286 -17.12 48.79 -4.37
CA GLY A 286 -16.92 49.47 -5.66
C GLY A 286 -17.93 49.17 -6.78
N GLN A 287 -19.10 49.81 -6.70
CA GLN A 287 -19.88 50.51 -7.77
C GLN A 287 -20.16 49.79 -9.13
N GLN A 288 -21.35 49.87 -9.75
CA GLN A 288 -22.35 50.94 -9.74
C GLN A 288 -23.71 50.45 -10.31
N ALA A 289 -24.77 51.12 -9.88
CA ALA A 289 -26.18 50.84 -10.09
C ALA A 289 -26.72 51.04 -11.52
N SER A 290 -27.90 50.45 -11.82
CA SER A 290 -29.02 51.21 -12.40
C SER A 290 -30.37 50.48 -12.33
N VAL A 291 -31.23 51.04 -11.46
CA VAL A 291 -32.65 51.41 -11.64
C VAL A 291 -33.73 50.32 -11.77
N ASP A 292 -34.64 50.39 -10.79
CA ASP A 292 -35.96 49.79 -10.67
C ASP A 292 -36.89 49.98 -11.89
N MET A 293 -37.74 48.98 -12.16
CA MET A 293 -39.12 49.28 -12.56
C MET A 293 -40.08 48.15 -12.19
N VAL A 294 -40.83 48.38 -11.11
CA VAL A 294 -42.07 47.65 -10.77
C VAL A 294 -43.21 48.24 -11.60
N VAL A 295 -43.93 47.42 -12.37
CA VAL A 295 -45.32 47.73 -12.76
C VAL A 295 -46.16 46.45 -12.73
N HIS A 296 -47.05 46.38 -11.75
CA HIS A 296 -48.26 45.54 -11.73
C HIS A 296 -49.16 45.84 -12.92
N LEU A 297 -49.87 44.85 -13.48
CA LEU A 297 -51.20 45.06 -14.07
C LEU A 297 -52.03 43.77 -14.17
N LYS A 298 -52.97 43.69 -13.21
CA LYS A 298 -54.38 43.29 -13.23
C LYS A 298 -54.89 42.12 -14.10
N VAL A 299 -55.72 41.34 -13.40
CA VAL A 299 -56.62 40.26 -13.84
C VAL A 299 -57.97 40.81 -14.32
N ALA A 300 -58.58 40.06 -15.25
CA ALA A 300 -60.03 39.93 -15.55
C ALA A 300 -60.72 41.03 -16.37
N PRO A 301 -61.81 40.71 -17.12
CA PRO A 301 -62.72 39.56 -16.95
C PRO A 301 -62.38 38.28 -17.72
#